data_AF-A0A846BUX6-F1
#
_entry.id   AF-A0A846BUX6-F1
#
_cell.length_a   1.000
_cell.length_b   1.000
_cell.length_c   1.000
_cell.angle_alpha   90.00
_cell.angle_beta   90.00
_cell.angle_gamma   90.00
#
_symmetry.space_group_name_H-M   'P 1'
#
loop_
_entity.id
_entity.type
_entity.pdbx_description
1 polymer ?
#
loop_
_entity_poly.entity_id
_entity_poly.type
_entity_poly.pdbx_seq_one_letter_code
_entity_poly.pdbx_strand_id
1 'polypeptide(L)'
;MVGTGYTSWFLARYVLFAANRQELSEKIQEFKTITVGESNAVVVDVQTTEAVAASPETSQPEKPEEVPETPQITTEVISEPTNHVDELRYLFLASQVELLDSPEAIQDTEYNSQSEILQVGVVKAEGEKCERCWNYSTSVGTNSEHPTLCDRCVPALNGDF
;
A
#
# COMPACT_ATOMS: atom_id res chain seq x y z
N MET A 1 11.21 -31.89 31.99
CA MET A 1 10.26 -31.37 32.99
C MET A 1 10.53 -29.94 33.49
N VAL A 2 11.67 -29.30 33.16
CA VAL A 2 11.96 -27.91 33.61
C VAL A 2 11.23 -26.85 32.77
N GLY A 3 11.06 -27.08 31.46
CA GLY A 3 10.43 -26.12 30.56
C GLY A 3 8.96 -25.84 30.87
N THR A 4 8.18 -26.85 31.28
CA THR A 4 6.76 -26.67 31.63
C THR A 4 6.58 -25.82 32.87
N GLY A 5 7.52 -25.87 33.83
CA GLY A 5 7.51 -24.99 35.01
C GLY A 5 7.78 -23.54 34.65
N TYR A 6 8.77 -23.28 33.79
CA TYR A 6 9.09 -21.92 33.35
C TYR A 6 7.96 -21.32 32.50
N THR A 7 7.39 -22.09 31.56
CA THR A 7 6.25 -21.64 30.76
C THR A 7 5.05 -21.31 31.63
N SER A 8 4.70 -22.16 32.60
CA SER A 8 3.60 -21.89 33.52
C SER A 8 3.85 -20.66 34.41
N TRP A 9 5.08 -20.47 34.90
CA TRP A 9 5.45 -19.27 35.67
C TRP A 9 5.39 -18.00 34.82
N PHE A 10 5.94 -18.04 33.59
CA PHE A 10 5.93 -16.91 32.67
C PHE A 10 4.49 -16.52 32.29
N LEU A 11 3.65 -17.50 31.93
CA LEU A 11 2.25 -17.27 31.61
C LEU A 11 1.49 -16.69 32.81
N ALA A 12 1.66 -17.23 34.01
CA ALA A 12 1.02 -16.66 35.19
C ALA A 12 1.51 -15.23 35.46
N ARG A 13 2.83 -15.01 35.50
CA ARG A 13 3.46 -13.74 35.90
C ARG A 13 3.24 -12.61 34.90
N TYR A 14 3.27 -12.90 33.60
CA TYR A 14 3.31 -11.89 32.54
C TYR A 14 2.11 -11.90 31.60
N VAL A 15 1.30 -12.96 31.58
CA VAL A 15 0.15 -13.07 30.65
C VAL A 15 -1.19 -13.05 31.40
N LEU A 16 -1.36 -13.89 32.42
CA LEU A 16 -2.62 -14.03 33.15
C LEU A 16 -2.79 -13.00 34.27
N PHE A 17 -1.71 -12.64 34.97
CA PHE A 17 -1.71 -11.67 36.07
C PHE A 17 -0.91 -10.39 35.73
N ALA A 18 -0.83 -10.02 34.45
CA ALA A 18 -0.35 -8.69 34.08
C ALA A 18 -1.33 -7.65 34.63
N ALA A 19 -1.00 -7.06 35.77
CA ALA A 19 -1.83 -6.12 36.52
C ALA A 19 -2.37 -4.95 35.68
N ASN A 20 -1.73 -4.66 34.54
CA ASN A 20 -2.03 -3.53 33.68
C ASN A 20 -2.69 -3.94 32.35
N ARG A 21 -3.19 -5.19 32.20
CA ARG A 21 -3.88 -5.61 30.97
C ARG A 21 -5.05 -4.68 30.61
N GLN A 22 -5.83 -4.30 31.61
CA GLN A 22 -6.96 -3.38 31.43
C GLN A 22 -6.47 -1.98 31.03
N GLU A 23 -5.52 -1.42 31.76
CA GLU A 23 -4.92 -0.11 31.46
C GLU A 23 -4.29 -0.04 30.05
N LEU A 24 -3.56 -1.09 29.65
CA LEU A 24 -2.97 -1.19 28.32
C LEU A 24 -4.05 -1.32 27.24
N SER A 25 -5.12 -2.07 27.52
CA SER A 25 -6.23 -2.18 26.58
C SER A 25 -6.95 -0.84 26.38
N GLU A 26 -7.13 -0.06 27.44
CA GLU A 26 -7.74 1.27 27.38
C GLU A 26 -6.87 2.24 26.58
N LYS A 27 -5.55 2.24 26.81
CA LYS A 27 -4.60 3.02 26.02
C LYS A 27 -4.62 2.63 24.54
N ILE A 28 -4.68 1.33 24.23
CA ILE A 28 -4.76 0.87 22.84
C ILE A 28 -6.07 1.34 22.19
N GLN A 29 -7.19 1.29 22.90
CA GLN A 29 -8.47 1.79 22.39
C GLN A 29 -8.44 3.31 22.18
N GLU A 30 -7.88 4.07 23.12
CA GLU A 30 -7.68 5.52 22.98
C GLU A 30 -6.83 5.85 21.74
N PHE A 31 -5.67 5.21 21.58
CA PHE A 31 -4.82 5.39 20.41
C PHE A 31 -5.51 5.00 19.10
N LYS A 32 -6.31 3.92 19.11
CA LYS A 32 -7.10 3.50 17.95
C LYS A 32 -8.10 4.59 17.57
N THR A 33 -8.84 5.14 18.53
CA THR A 33 -9.80 6.22 18.28
C THR A 33 -9.12 7.48 17.77
N ILE A 34 -7.94 7.84 18.30
CA ILE A 34 -7.16 8.99 17.81
C ILE A 34 -6.69 8.79 16.37
N THR A 35 -6.23 7.60 16.03
CA THR A 35 -5.55 7.35 14.75
C THR A 35 -6.52 7.04 13.62
N VAL A 36 -7.54 6.21 13.89
CA VAL A 36 -8.47 5.68 12.88
C VAL A 36 -9.87 6.29 13.01
N GLY A 37 -10.16 7.01 14.10
CA GLY A 37 -11.51 7.43 14.44
C GLY A 37 -12.35 6.27 15.00
N GLU A 38 -13.57 6.58 15.47
CA GLU A 38 -14.51 5.58 15.95
C GLU A 38 -15.19 4.89 14.75
N SER A 39 -14.65 3.74 14.34
CA SER A 39 -15.16 2.99 13.19
C SER A 39 -16.51 2.33 13.53
N ASN A 40 -17.61 2.83 12.96
CA ASN A 40 -18.77 1.98 12.70
C ASN A 40 -18.30 0.85 11.79
N ALA A 41 -18.44 -0.39 12.23
CA ALA A 41 -17.97 -1.56 11.49
C ALA A 41 -18.73 -1.67 10.16
N VAL A 42 -18.16 -1.16 9.08
CA VAL A 42 -18.56 -1.52 7.71
C VAL A 42 -17.81 -2.80 7.38
N VAL A 43 -18.52 -3.92 7.46
CA VAL A 43 -18.01 -5.23 7.08
C VAL A 43 -18.01 -5.27 5.55
N VAL A 44 -16.83 -5.15 4.94
CA VAL A 44 -16.64 -5.41 3.51
C VAL A 44 -16.41 -6.90 3.34
N ASP A 45 -17.41 -7.60 2.84
CA ASP A 45 -17.36 -9.03 2.55
C ASP A 45 -16.63 -9.25 1.21
N VAL A 46 -15.33 -9.58 1.27
CA VAL A 46 -14.52 -9.91 0.09
C VAL A 46 -14.55 -11.42 -0.09
N GLN A 47 -15.30 -11.89 -1.10
CA GLN A 47 -15.32 -13.30 -1.47
C GLN A 47 -14.11 -13.63 -2.35
N THR A 48 -13.15 -14.36 -1.78
CA THR A 48 -11.96 -14.85 -2.47
C THR A 48 -12.27 -16.12 -3.25
N THR A 49 -12.05 -16.13 -4.56
CA THR A 49 -11.86 -17.38 -5.33
C THR A 49 -10.43 -17.44 -5.85
N GLU A 50 -9.75 -18.53 -5.51
CA GLU A 50 -8.34 -18.81 -5.78
C GLU A 50 -8.02 -19.10 -7.26
N ALA A 51 -6.75 -18.80 -7.60
CA ALA A 51 -5.90 -19.42 -8.63
C ALA A 51 -6.10 -18.91 -10.08
N VAL A 52 -5.10 -18.82 -10.97
CA VAL A 52 -3.92 -19.66 -11.22
C VAL A 52 -2.85 -18.83 -11.97
N ALA A 53 -1.57 -19.10 -11.69
CA ALA A 53 -0.40 -18.59 -12.40
C ALA A 53 -0.25 -19.17 -13.82
N ALA A 54 0.16 -18.35 -14.81
CA ALA A 54 1.02 -18.79 -15.92
C ALA A 54 1.53 -17.60 -16.76
N SER A 55 2.86 -17.48 -16.86
CA SER A 55 3.60 -16.83 -17.95
C SER A 55 3.72 -17.83 -19.12
N PRO A 56 3.87 -17.42 -20.41
CA PRO A 56 5.23 -17.26 -20.96
C PRO A 56 5.43 -16.23 -22.10
N GLU A 57 6.64 -15.64 -22.08
CA GLU A 57 7.64 -15.42 -23.17
C GLU A 57 7.29 -14.82 -24.55
N THR A 58 7.87 -13.62 -24.78
CA THR A 58 8.85 -13.24 -25.83
C THR A 58 8.46 -13.26 -27.33
N SER A 59 8.59 -12.11 -28.01
CA SER A 59 9.44 -11.86 -29.22
C SER A 59 9.23 -10.45 -29.83
N GLN A 60 10.31 -9.66 -29.95
CA GLN A 60 10.48 -8.45 -30.82
C GLN A 60 10.82 -8.87 -32.28
N PRO A 61 11.21 -8.00 -33.28
CA PRO A 61 11.32 -6.51 -33.42
C PRO A 61 10.60 -5.97 -34.71
N GLU A 62 10.45 -4.68 -35.07
CA GLU A 62 11.41 -3.63 -35.53
C GLU A 62 10.73 -2.22 -35.69
N LYS A 63 11.37 -1.16 -35.15
CA LYS A 63 11.72 0.24 -35.60
C LYS A 63 11.20 0.86 -36.94
N PRO A 64 11.23 2.21 -37.24
CA PRO A 64 11.22 3.51 -36.49
C PRO A 64 10.15 4.57 -36.97
N GLU A 65 10.24 5.81 -36.42
CA GLU A 65 9.59 7.12 -36.75
C GLU A 65 8.37 7.45 -35.88
N GLU A 66 8.21 8.63 -35.26
CA GLU A 66 8.74 9.99 -35.49
C GLU A 66 8.64 10.79 -34.16
N VAL A 67 9.57 11.72 -33.94
CA VAL A 67 9.67 12.57 -32.73
C VAL A 67 8.82 13.84 -32.92
N PRO A 68 8.00 14.20 -31.92
CA PRO A 68 7.81 15.61 -31.63
C PRO A 68 8.09 15.93 -30.14
N GLU A 69 9.18 16.66 -29.97
CA GLU A 69 9.38 17.80 -29.06
C GLU A 69 8.63 17.79 -27.72
N THR A 70 9.37 17.41 -26.67
CA THR A 70 9.05 17.62 -25.26
C THR A 70 9.18 19.11 -24.89
N PRO A 71 8.15 19.77 -24.34
CA PRO A 71 8.38 20.97 -23.55
C PRO A 71 9.00 20.56 -22.22
N GLN A 72 10.21 21.06 -21.99
CA GLN A 72 10.95 20.94 -20.73
C GLN A 72 10.12 21.60 -19.61
N ILE A 73 9.69 20.81 -18.61
CA ILE A 73 9.21 21.36 -17.34
C ILE A 73 10.36 21.22 -16.35
N THR A 74 11.02 22.36 -16.14
CA THR A 74 12.00 22.61 -15.10
C THR A 74 11.46 22.29 -13.73
N THR A 75 12.28 21.59 -12.96
CA THR A 75 12.13 21.35 -11.54
C THR A 75 11.92 22.65 -10.77
N GLU A 76 10.67 22.89 -10.38
CA GLU A 76 10.36 23.57 -9.13
C GLU A 76 9.43 22.64 -8.35
N VAL A 77 10.01 21.89 -7.41
CA VAL A 77 9.23 21.16 -6.40
C VAL A 77 8.71 22.22 -5.43
N ILE A 78 7.68 22.93 -5.86
CA ILE A 78 6.79 23.64 -4.96
C ILE A 78 5.86 22.56 -4.45
N SER A 79 6.06 22.15 -3.19
CA SER A 79 5.09 21.37 -2.44
C SER A 79 3.84 22.25 -2.27
N GLU A 80 2.99 22.27 -3.29
CA GLU A 80 1.58 22.56 -3.15
C GLU A 80 1.05 21.73 -1.97
N PRO A 81 0.03 22.20 -1.23
CA PRO A 81 -0.68 21.37 -0.27
C PRO A 81 -1.38 20.26 -1.05
N THR A 82 -0.64 19.19 -1.35
CA THR A 82 -1.21 17.99 -1.92
C THR A 82 -2.16 17.44 -0.85
N ASN A 83 -3.28 16.90 -1.27
CA ASN A 83 -4.26 16.27 -0.39
C ASN A 83 -3.73 14.97 0.27
N HIS A 84 -2.41 14.75 0.25
CA HIS A 84 -1.70 13.57 0.75
C HIS A 84 -2.31 12.24 0.30
N VAL A 85 -3.02 12.22 -0.84
CA VAL A 85 -3.70 11.01 -1.34
C VAL A 85 -2.69 9.90 -1.62
N ASP A 86 -1.48 10.25 -2.04
CA ASP A 86 -0.37 9.31 -2.21
C ASP A 86 0.03 8.57 -0.92
N GLU A 87 -0.31 9.11 0.26
CA GLU A 87 -0.07 8.47 1.55
C GLU A 87 -1.14 7.43 1.89
N LEU A 88 -2.36 7.55 1.33
CA LEU A 88 -3.44 6.60 1.57
C LEU A 88 -3.08 5.18 1.12
N ARG A 89 -2.21 5.04 0.12
CA ARG A 89 -1.71 3.73 -0.32
C ARG A 89 -1.03 2.96 0.82
N TYR A 90 -0.40 3.65 1.77
CA TYR A 90 0.20 2.99 2.95
C TYR A 90 -0.85 2.54 3.94
N LEU A 91 -1.94 3.30 4.10
CA LEU A 91 -3.06 2.91 4.96
C LEU A 91 -3.79 1.67 4.40
N PHE A 92 -3.98 1.63 3.09
CA PHE A 92 -4.67 0.53 2.40
C PHE A 92 -3.74 -0.63 2.01
N LEU A 93 -2.43 -0.51 2.27
CA LEU A 93 -1.42 -1.50 1.86
C LEU A 93 -1.46 -1.80 0.35
N ALA A 94 -1.79 -0.79 -0.46
CA ALA A 94 -1.87 -0.85 -1.90
C ALA A 94 -0.68 -0.12 -2.55
N SER A 95 -0.40 -0.40 -3.82
CA SER A 95 0.68 0.28 -4.55
C SER A 95 0.32 1.70 -4.97
N GLN A 96 -0.95 1.94 -5.32
CA GLN A 96 -1.50 3.21 -5.81
C GLN A 96 -2.93 3.36 -5.27
N VAL A 97 -3.35 4.59 -5.01
CA VAL A 97 -4.71 4.95 -4.58
C VAL A 97 -5.06 6.27 -5.24
N GLU A 98 -6.23 6.32 -5.86
CA GLU A 98 -6.74 7.52 -6.53
C GLU A 98 -8.14 7.84 -6.00
N LEU A 99 -8.42 9.13 -5.82
CA LEU A 99 -9.76 9.61 -5.52
C LEU A 99 -10.40 10.09 -6.82
N LEU A 100 -11.58 9.55 -7.11
CA LEU A 100 -12.34 9.86 -8.32
C LEU A 100 -13.57 10.70 -7.95
N ASP A 101 -13.89 11.70 -8.78
CA ASP A 101 -15.07 12.55 -8.58
C ASP A 101 -16.38 11.84 -8.94
N SER A 102 -16.30 10.74 -9.71
CA SER A 102 -17.45 9.96 -10.17
C SER A 102 -17.14 8.46 -10.16
N PRO A 103 -18.12 7.61 -9.82
CA PRO A 103 -17.94 6.16 -9.80
C PRO A 103 -17.86 5.52 -11.18
N GLU A 104 -18.18 6.24 -12.27
CA GLU A 104 -18.23 5.70 -13.65
C GLU A 104 -16.98 4.92 -14.05
N ALA A 105 -15.78 5.39 -13.69
CA ALA A 105 -14.54 4.73 -14.05
C ALA A 105 -14.29 3.39 -13.32
N ILE A 106 -15.01 3.11 -12.23
CA ILE A 106 -14.82 1.92 -11.38
C ILE A 106 -16.06 1.02 -11.28
N GLN A 107 -17.14 1.34 -11.99
CA GLN A 107 -18.36 0.51 -11.99
C GLN A 107 -18.15 -0.85 -12.66
N ASP A 108 -17.33 -0.89 -13.71
CA ASP A 108 -17.11 -2.09 -14.52
C ASP A 108 -15.82 -2.86 -14.13
N THR A 109 -15.15 -2.49 -13.04
CA THR A 109 -13.93 -3.20 -12.60
C THR A 109 -14.29 -4.54 -11.98
N GLU A 110 -13.47 -5.57 -12.24
CA GLU A 110 -13.66 -6.94 -11.75
C GLU A 110 -13.92 -7.02 -10.23
N TYR A 111 -13.20 -6.21 -9.47
CA TYR A 111 -13.37 -6.08 -8.03
C TYR A 111 -13.88 -4.68 -7.71
N ASN A 112 -15.15 -4.56 -7.35
CA ASN A 112 -15.71 -3.32 -6.84
C ASN A 112 -16.74 -3.57 -5.73
N SER A 113 -16.95 -2.57 -4.89
CA SER A 113 -17.96 -2.58 -3.83
C SER A 113 -18.56 -1.19 -3.66
N GLN A 114 -19.87 -1.12 -3.49
CA GLN A 114 -20.62 0.12 -3.31
C GLN A 114 -21.39 0.11 -1.99
N SER A 115 -21.31 1.22 -1.27
CA SER A 115 -22.08 1.53 -0.06
C SER A 115 -22.93 2.78 -0.28
N GLU A 116 -23.75 3.15 0.70
CA GLU A 116 -24.57 4.38 0.65
C GLU A 116 -23.74 5.67 0.54
N ILE A 117 -22.46 5.64 0.95
CA ILE A 117 -21.61 6.83 1.08
C ILE A 117 -20.33 6.79 0.24
N LEU A 118 -19.93 5.61 -0.25
CA LEU A 118 -18.65 5.40 -0.91
C LEU A 118 -18.72 4.23 -1.89
N GLN A 119 -18.01 4.36 -3.01
CA GLN A 119 -17.72 3.27 -3.93
C GLN A 119 -16.21 3.06 -4.03
N VAL A 120 -15.78 1.80 -4.04
CA VAL A 120 -14.38 1.39 -4.13
C VAL A 120 -14.25 0.40 -5.27
N GLY A 121 -13.27 0.64 -6.15
CA GLY A 121 -12.84 -0.29 -7.19
C GLY A 121 -11.39 -0.68 -6.97
N VAL A 122 -11.04 -1.92 -7.29
CA VAL A 122 -9.68 -2.44 -7.22
C VAL A 122 -9.27 -2.95 -8.58
N VAL A 123 -8.16 -2.38 -9.07
CA VAL A 123 -7.52 -2.76 -10.34
C VAL A 123 -6.04 -3.06 -10.09
N LYS A 124 -5.39 -3.67 -11.07
CA LYS A 124 -3.92 -3.83 -11.02
C LYS A 124 -3.27 -2.45 -11.12
N ALA A 125 -2.35 -2.19 -10.21
CA ALA A 125 -1.55 -0.97 -10.22
C ALA A 125 -0.64 -0.90 -11.46
N GLU A 126 -0.37 0.32 -11.91
CA GLU A 126 0.47 0.56 -13.09
C GLU A 126 1.97 0.44 -12.80
N GLY A 127 2.75 0.24 -13.86
CA GLY A 127 4.21 0.18 -13.81
C GLY A 127 4.74 -1.20 -13.40
N GLU A 128 5.96 -1.20 -12.86
CA GLU A 128 6.69 -2.44 -12.53
C GLU A 128 6.88 -2.57 -11.02
N LYS A 129 7.07 -3.81 -10.56
CA LYS A 129 7.33 -4.10 -9.14
C LYS A 129 8.72 -3.61 -8.75
N CYS A 130 8.80 -2.78 -7.70
CA CYS A 130 10.06 -2.40 -7.07
C CYS A 130 10.58 -3.54 -6.17
N GLU A 131 11.83 -3.96 -6.36
CA GLU A 131 12.40 -5.10 -5.60
C GLU A 131 12.73 -4.78 -4.13
N ARG A 132 12.78 -3.50 -3.74
CA ARG A 132 13.06 -3.10 -2.34
C ARG A 132 11.81 -2.95 -1.49
N CYS A 133 10.76 -2.29 -1.99
CA CYS A 133 9.55 -2.01 -1.23
C CYS A 133 8.33 -2.84 -1.67
N TRP A 134 8.48 -3.64 -2.74
CA TRP A 134 7.44 -4.50 -3.32
C TRP A 134 6.16 -3.78 -3.77
N ASN A 135 6.20 -2.45 -3.90
CA ASN A 135 5.13 -1.69 -4.52
C ASN A 135 5.36 -1.58 -6.04
N TYR A 136 4.27 -1.54 -6.79
CA TYR A 136 4.29 -1.23 -8.22
C TYR A 136 4.37 0.28 -8.43
N SER A 137 5.27 0.71 -9.32
CA SER A 137 5.44 2.12 -9.66
C SER A 137 5.91 2.26 -11.10
N THR A 138 5.36 3.27 -11.78
CA THR A 138 5.79 3.70 -13.12
C THR A 138 7.19 4.32 -13.12
N SER A 139 7.75 4.66 -11.94
CA SER A 139 9.11 5.19 -11.80
C SER A 139 10.20 4.11 -11.81
N VAL A 140 9.85 2.83 -11.69
CA VAL A 140 10.85 1.75 -11.76
C VAL A 140 11.50 1.76 -13.14
N GLY A 141 12.84 1.74 -13.17
CA GLY A 141 13.63 1.84 -14.40
C GLY A 141 14.09 3.26 -14.77
N THR A 142 13.63 4.29 -14.06
CA THR A 142 14.05 5.68 -14.31
C THR A 142 15.50 5.96 -13.91
N ASN A 143 16.02 5.27 -12.89
CA ASN A 143 17.41 5.42 -12.44
C ASN A 143 18.30 4.35 -13.10
N SER A 144 19.36 4.77 -13.80
CA SER A 144 20.27 3.87 -14.52
C SER A 144 21.16 3.02 -13.59
N GLU A 145 21.51 3.51 -12.41
CA GLU A 145 22.30 2.77 -11.42
C GLU A 145 21.46 1.73 -10.67
N HIS A 146 20.16 2.01 -10.52
CA HIS A 146 19.20 1.18 -9.81
C HIS A 146 17.93 0.93 -10.64
N PRO A 147 18.02 0.17 -11.75
CA PRO A 147 16.93 0.02 -12.72
C PRO A 147 15.72 -0.76 -12.19
N THR A 148 15.85 -1.49 -11.08
CA THR A 148 14.77 -2.26 -10.47
C THR A 148 14.11 -1.55 -9.28
N LEU A 149 14.51 -0.30 -9.00
CA LEU A 149 14.03 0.46 -7.85
C LEU A 149 13.18 1.65 -8.28
N CYS A 150 12.18 1.98 -7.46
CA CYS A 150 11.38 3.18 -7.62
C CYS A 150 12.08 4.43 -7.06
N ASP A 151 11.57 5.59 -7.47
CA ASP A 151 11.95 6.94 -7.02
C ASP A 151 12.04 7.12 -5.49
N ARG A 152 11.20 6.45 -4.70
CA ARG A 152 11.26 6.47 -3.24
C ARG A 152 12.42 5.64 -2.68
N CYS A 153 12.77 4.54 -3.35
CA CYS A 153 13.74 3.59 -2.84
C CYS A 153 15.18 4.01 -3.09
N VAL A 154 15.44 4.71 -4.20
CA VAL A 154 16.75 5.23 -4.57
C VAL A 154 17.34 6.19 -3.51
N PRO A 155 16.69 7.30 -3.11
CA PRO A 155 17.23 8.22 -2.09
C PRO A 155 17.40 7.52 -0.73
N ALA A 156 16.49 6.60 -0.41
CA ALA A 156 16.55 5.83 0.84
C ALA A 156 17.73 4.85 0.91
N LEU A 157 18.43 4.55 -0.20
CA LEU A 157 19.71 3.82 -0.15
C LEU A 157 20.87 4.72 0.33
N ASN A 158 20.77 6.02 0.10
CA ASN A 158 21.76 7.01 0.51
C ASN A 158 21.47 7.61 1.89
N GLY A 159 20.32 7.27 2.49
CA GLY A 159 19.89 7.78 3.78
C GLY A 159 19.10 9.10 3.71
N ASP A 160 18.66 9.48 2.51
CA ASP A 160 17.81 10.65 2.29
C ASP A 160 16.34 10.24 2.45
N PHE A 161 15.66 10.79 3.46
CA PHE A 161 14.25 10.51 3.83
C PHE A 161 13.40 11.76 3.77
#